data_AF-A0A4Z2BIA8-F1
#
_entry.id   AF-A0A4Z2BIA8-F1
#
_cell.length_a   1.000
_cell.length_b   1.000
_cell.length_c   1.000
_cell.angle_alpha   90.00
_cell.angle_beta   90.00
_cell.angle_gamma   90.00
#
_symmetry.space_group_name_H-M   'P 1'
#
loop_
_entity.id
_entity.type
_entity.pdbx_description
1 polymer ?
#
loop_
_entity_poly.entity_id
_entity_poly.type
_entity_poly.pdbx_seq_one_letter_code
_entity_poly.pdbx_strand_id
1 'polypeptide(L)'
;MLFFSATCQPLDGLTLPSQPFLFGLLIQKLEVPWAKVFPIRLLLRLGAEYNVYPTPLISVRFRESVFRETGHTIMNLLADLRNYQYSLSVVEGLRIHMEMGHIYIDIPKSSYSDMQRVVNVSNEHVISIGAHFSTEADSHLVCFQNEEGNYQTQASSMPGKTRTVTGASFVVFNGALKASSGFIAKSSIVEDGLMVQIPPETMESLRTALREQTDFHIPCGRNDGGEVRENVTVRWVDWSSPVNRGKTSGVDGRPLDGVRSVRVLQDTDFESDGRTIRCTEVFYQLKTLDRSLESVLSSCSGFQKEIALAACSALTPHLAVLASAGINSLSLRISTQADMVEYQAGCGGRLLPQRYMNELDGALIPVIHGGSASVPQTAMDMEFTFYITHSI
;
A
#
# COMPACT_ATOMS: atom_id res chain seq x y z
N MET A 1 -5.94 -12.02 -13.99
CA MET A 1 -6.83 -11.54 -12.93
C MET A 1 -6.25 -10.27 -12.35
N LEU A 2 -7.09 -9.39 -11.82
CA LEU A 2 -6.68 -8.22 -11.04
C LEU A 2 -7.06 -8.46 -9.59
N PHE A 3 -6.10 -8.37 -8.68
CA PHE A 3 -6.33 -8.63 -7.25
C PHE A 3 -6.52 -7.33 -6.48
N PHE A 4 -7.45 -7.33 -5.53
CA PHE A 4 -7.72 -6.17 -4.68
C PHE A 4 -8.24 -6.59 -3.30
N SER A 5 -8.04 -5.74 -2.30
CA SER A 5 -8.64 -5.89 -0.97
C SER A 5 -10.03 -5.26 -0.94
N ALA A 6 -11.01 -5.94 -0.33
CA ALA A 6 -12.32 -5.32 -0.10
C ALA A 6 -12.19 -4.12 0.85
N THR A 7 -12.98 -3.08 0.56
CA THR A 7 -12.98 -1.83 1.32
C THR A 7 -14.35 -1.56 1.92
N CYS A 8 -15.35 -1.29 1.09
CA CYS A 8 -16.73 -1.01 1.49
C CYS A 8 -17.76 -1.86 0.75
N GLN A 9 -17.33 -2.85 -0.03
CA GLN A 9 -18.24 -3.84 -0.60
C GLN A 9 -18.93 -4.63 0.53
N PRO A 10 -20.22 -4.98 0.38
CA PRO A 10 -20.89 -5.85 1.34
C PRO A 10 -20.27 -7.24 1.30
N LEU A 11 -19.94 -7.78 2.48
CA LEU A 11 -19.36 -9.11 2.66
C LEU A 11 -20.33 -10.10 3.34
N ASP A 12 -21.53 -9.65 3.67
CA ASP A 12 -22.52 -10.43 4.40
C ASP A 12 -22.91 -11.70 3.64
N GLY A 13 -22.97 -12.82 4.36
CA GLY A 13 -23.32 -14.12 3.79
C GLY A 13 -22.18 -14.84 3.05
N LEU A 14 -20.97 -14.28 3.01
CA LEU A 14 -19.80 -14.95 2.42
C LEU A 14 -18.99 -15.70 3.48
N THR A 15 -18.63 -16.96 3.18
CA THR A 15 -17.64 -17.71 3.96
C THR A 15 -16.24 -17.32 3.50
N LEU A 16 -15.58 -16.44 4.25
CA LEU A 16 -14.29 -15.85 3.86
C LEU A 16 -13.11 -16.50 4.60
N PRO A 17 -11.92 -16.58 3.98
CA PRO A 17 -10.69 -16.98 4.67
C PRO A 17 -10.32 -16.00 5.79
N SER A 18 -9.41 -16.42 6.68
CA SER A 18 -8.76 -15.51 7.62
C SER A 18 -7.96 -14.44 6.87
N GLN A 19 -8.00 -13.20 7.35
CA GLN A 19 -7.20 -12.11 6.80
C GLN A 19 -5.68 -12.37 6.96
N PRO A 20 -4.83 -11.86 6.04
CA PRO A 20 -5.19 -11.12 4.83
C PRO A 20 -5.63 -12.04 3.68
N PHE A 21 -6.70 -11.66 2.96
CA PHE A 21 -7.07 -12.28 1.69
C PHE A 21 -7.38 -11.22 0.63
N LEU A 22 -7.35 -11.63 -0.63
CA LEU A 22 -7.63 -10.76 -1.78
C LEU A 22 -8.76 -11.34 -2.62
N PHE A 23 -9.57 -10.47 -3.21
CA PHE A 23 -10.49 -10.84 -4.28
C PHE A 23 -9.76 -10.79 -5.61
N GLY A 24 -9.97 -11.80 -6.46
CA GLY A 24 -9.45 -11.86 -7.83
C GLY A 24 -10.55 -11.59 -8.85
N LEU A 25 -10.43 -10.50 -9.61
CA LEU A 25 -11.33 -10.20 -10.72
C LEU A 25 -10.79 -10.69 -12.04
N LEU A 26 -11.66 -11.34 -12.82
CA LEU A 26 -11.40 -11.65 -14.21
C LEU A 26 -11.37 -10.36 -15.03
N ILE A 27 -10.24 -10.15 -15.71
CA ILE A 27 -10.01 -9.03 -16.62
C ILE A 27 -9.86 -9.55 -18.05
N GLN A 28 -10.25 -8.73 -19.01
CA GLN A 28 -10.11 -9.04 -20.43
C GLN A 28 -8.71 -8.70 -20.94
N LYS A 29 -8.33 -9.30 -22.07
CA LYS A 29 -7.00 -9.11 -22.67
C LYS A 29 -6.66 -7.63 -22.93
N LEU A 30 -7.65 -6.85 -23.39
CA LEU A 30 -7.47 -5.42 -23.68
C LEU A 30 -7.36 -4.54 -22.42
N GLU A 31 -7.67 -5.09 -21.24
CA GLU A 31 -7.59 -4.37 -19.95
C GLU A 31 -6.24 -4.59 -19.26
N VAL A 32 -5.42 -5.52 -19.74
CA VAL A 32 -4.10 -5.86 -19.16
C VAL A 32 -3.18 -4.64 -19.05
N PRO A 33 -3.08 -3.72 -20.03
CA PRO A 33 -2.24 -2.53 -19.88
C PRO A 33 -2.65 -1.68 -18.67
N TRP A 34 -3.95 -1.51 -18.45
CA TRP A 34 -4.49 -0.76 -17.31
C TRP A 34 -4.25 -1.49 -15.98
N ALA A 35 -4.44 -2.81 -15.94
CA ALA A 35 -4.12 -3.60 -14.76
C ALA A 35 -2.64 -3.50 -14.35
N LYS A 36 -1.73 -3.38 -15.33
CA LYS A 36 -0.29 -3.31 -15.09
C LYS A 36 0.20 -1.90 -14.73
N VAL A 37 -0.37 -0.88 -15.36
CA VAL A 37 0.13 0.51 -15.27
C VAL A 37 -0.66 1.34 -14.28
N PHE A 38 -1.99 1.22 -14.27
CA PHE A 38 -2.86 2.08 -13.46
C PHE A 38 -4.12 1.32 -12.99
N PRO A 39 -3.96 0.33 -12.09
CA PRO A 39 -5.02 -0.63 -11.76
C PRO A 39 -6.25 -0.01 -11.09
N ILE A 40 -6.09 1.09 -10.35
CA ILE A 40 -7.21 1.79 -9.69
C ILE A 40 -8.27 2.24 -10.70
N ARG A 41 -7.84 2.75 -11.87
CA ARG A 41 -8.73 3.15 -12.95
C ARG A 41 -9.56 1.98 -13.45
N LEU A 42 -8.94 0.81 -13.64
CA LEU A 42 -9.65 -0.39 -14.08
C LEU A 42 -10.63 -0.89 -13.03
N LEU A 43 -10.25 -0.91 -11.74
CA LEU A 43 -11.16 -1.30 -10.66
C LEU A 43 -12.39 -0.39 -10.59
N LEU A 44 -12.19 0.93 -10.60
CA LEU A 44 -13.28 1.91 -10.55
C LEU A 44 -14.17 1.83 -11.81
N ARG A 45 -13.57 1.64 -12.99
CA ARG A 45 -14.32 1.47 -14.25
C ARG A 45 -15.18 0.21 -14.23
N LEU A 46 -14.67 -0.90 -13.69
CA LEU A 46 -15.45 -2.14 -13.50
C LEU A 46 -16.56 -1.95 -12.46
N GLY A 47 -16.32 -1.18 -11.40
CA GLY A 47 -17.37 -0.82 -10.44
C GLY A 47 -18.51 -0.06 -11.09
N ALA A 48 -18.19 0.93 -11.91
CA ALA A 48 -19.18 1.70 -12.64
C ALA A 48 -19.92 0.86 -13.71
N GLU A 49 -19.24 -0.08 -14.39
CA GLU A 49 -19.88 -1.01 -15.34
C GLU A 49 -20.99 -1.83 -14.69
N TYR A 50 -20.74 -2.33 -13.48
CA TYR A 50 -21.62 -3.26 -12.79
C TYR A 50 -22.49 -2.61 -11.72
N ASN A 51 -22.49 -1.27 -11.61
CA ASN A 51 -23.17 -0.53 -10.56
C ASN A 51 -22.83 -1.01 -9.14
N VAL A 52 -21.56 -1.37 -8.90
CA VAL A 52 -21.04 -1.80 -7.59
C VAL A 52 -19.88 -0.90 -7.18
N TYR A 53 -20.02 -0.20 -6.06
CA TYR A 53 -18.98 0.68 -5.53
C TYR A 53 -18.04 -0.05 -4.55
N PRO A 54 -16.71 0.18 -4.62
CA PRO A 54 -16.00 0.84 -5.71
C PRO A 54 -15.75 -0.09 -6.91
N THR A 55 -15.89 -1.41 -6.72
CA THR A 55 -15.67 -2.45 -7.73
C THR A 55 -16.39 -3.75 -7.33
N PRO A 56 -16.87 -4.59 -8.27
CA PRO A 56 -17.55 -5.85 -7.93
C PRO A 56 -16.63 -6.84 -7.21
N LEU A 57 -17.23 -7.75 -6.44
CA LEU A 57 -16.52 -8.91 -5.84
C LEU A 57 -16.56 -10.15 -6.74
N ILE A 58 -17.41 -10.16 -7.76
CA ILE A 58 -17.72 -11.32 -8.58
C ILE A 58 -17.13 -11.14 -9.98
N SER A 59 -16.53 -12.22 -10.50
CA SER A 59 -16.03 -12.27 -11.88
C SER A 59 -17.15 -12.67 -12.86
N VAL A 60 -17.30 -11.91 -13.94
CA VAL A 60 -18.23 -12.21 -15.04
C VAL A 60 -17.44 -12.70 -16.26
N ARG A 61 -17.73 -13.93 -16.72
CA ARG A 61 -17.11 -14.49 -17.93
C ARG A 61 -17.79 -13.94 -19.19
N PHE A 62 -17.05 -13.90 -20.29
CA PHE A 62 -17.55 -13.53 -21.63
C PHE A 62 -18.16 -12.12 -21.73
N ARG A 63 -17.87 -11.22 -20.79
CA ARG A 63 -18.22 -9.80 -20.87
C ARG A 63 -17.38 -9.07 -21.91
N GLU A 64 -17.90 -7.96 -22.42
CA GLU A 64 -17.07 -7.03 -23.19
C GLU A 64 -16.00 -6.37 -22.32
N SER A 65 -14.97 -5.86 -22.99
CA SER A 65 -13.86 -5.16 -22.35
C SER A 65 -14.25 -3.72 -22.06
N VAL A 66 -13.99 -3.23 -20.84
CA VAL A 66 -14.32 -1.84 -20.45
C VAL A 66 -13.32 -0.81 -21.00
N PHE A 67 -12.16 -1.30 -21.45
CA PHE A 67 -11.17 -0.56 -22.22
C PHE A 67 -10.81 -1.32 -23.50
N ARG A 68 -10.54 -0.59 -24.56
CA ARG A 68 -10.16 -1.09 -25.89
C ARG A 68 -8.70 -0.70 -26.17
N GLU A 69 -8.36 -0.49 -27.44
CA GLU A 69 -7.05 0.05 -27.80
C GLU A 69 -6.83 1.41 -27.15
N THR A 70 -5.63 1.66 -26.66
CA THR A 70 -5.29 2.91 -25.96
C THR A 70 -5.31 4.07 -26.96
N GLY A 71 -6.37 4.89 -26.91
CA GLY A 71 -6.48 6.14 -27.67
C GLY A 71 -5.65 7.28 -27.08
N HIS A 72 -6.11 8.51 -27.29
CA HIS A 72 -5.48 9.72 -26.76
C HIS A 72 -5.84 9.98 -25.29
N THR A 73 -5.26 9.18 -24.38
CA THR A 73 -5.37 9.40 -22.93
C THR A 73 -4.24 10.27 -22.39
N ILE A 74 -4.51 11.06 -21.35
CA ILE A 74 -3.49 11.77 -20.56
C ILE A 74 -2.42 10.81 -20.03
N MET A 75 -2.78 9.54 -19.79
CA MET A 75 -1.85 8.53 -19.29
C MET A 75 -0.71 8.23 -20.25
N ASN A 76 -0.83 8.54 -21.54
CA ASN A 76 0.28 8.45 -22.49
C ASN A 76 1.44 9.41 -22.16
N LEU A 77 1.18 10.48 -21.41
CA LEU A 77 2.21 11.40 -20.91
C LEU A 77 2.78 10.96 -19.55
N LEU A 78 2.06 10.12 -18.82
CA LEU A 78 2.35 9.76 -17.44
C LEU A 78 2.93 8.35 -17.30
N ALA A 79 2.73 7.49 -18.29
CA ALA A 79 3.16 6.11 -18.29
C ALA A 79 3.34 5.53 -19.70
N ASP A 80 4.20 4.52 -19.80
CA ASP A 80 4.37 3.73 -21.02
C ASP A 80 3.40 2.53 -21.02
N LEU A 81 2.25 2.69 -21.65
CA LEU A 81 1.22 1.66 -21.78
C LEU A 81 1.59 0.53 -22.76
N ARG A 82 2.68 0.66 -23.54
CA ARG A 82 3.07 -0.30 -24.58
C ARG A 82 4.18 -1.23 -24.11
N ASN A 83 5.31 -0.67 -23.68
CA ASN A 83 6.48 -1.44 -23.26
C ASN A 83 6.68 -1.48 -21.75
N TYR A 84 5.86 -0.73 -20.98
CA TYR A 84 5.91 -0.69 -19.53
C TYR A 84 7.26 -0.23 -18.96
N GLN A 85 7.97 0.64 -19.67
CA GLN A 85 9.30 1.12 -19.27
C GLN A 85 9.24 2.08 -18.08
N TYR A 86 8.16 2.85 -17.97
CA TYR A 86 7.92 3.75 -16.85
C TYR A 86 6.42 3.83 -16.55
N SER A 87 6.11 4.21 -15.31
CA SER A 87 4.73 4.42 -14.85
C SER A 87 4.67 5.65 -13.94
N LEU A 88 3.47 6.16 -13.75
CA LEU A 88 3.17 7.20 -12.79
C LEU A 88 3.61 6.76 -11.39
N SER A 89 4.37 7.60 -10.70
CA SER A 89 4.78 7.30 -9.33
C SER A 89 3.58 7.37 -8.40
N VAL A 90 3.34 6.29 -7.66
CA VAL A 90 2.25 6.20 -6.68
C VAL A 90 2.87 6.30 -5.28
N VAL A 91 2.30 7.17 -4.45
CA VAL A 91 2.75 7.38 -3.06
C VAL A 91 1.80 6.66 -2.12
N GLU A 92 2.31 5.82 -1.23
CA GLU A 92 1.50 5.03 -0.31
C GLU A 92 0.61 5.94 0.54
N GLY A 93 -0.70 5.65 0.55
CA GLY A 93 -1.70 6.35 1.35
C GLY A 93 -2.04 7.77 0.90
N LEU A 94 -1.39 8.29 -0.16
CA LEU A 94 -1.76 9.57 -0.75
C LEU A 94 -3.19 9.52 -1.27
N ARG A 95 -4.02 10.48 -0.87
CA ARG A 95 -5.43 10.58 -1.23
C ARG A 95 -5.74 11.97 -1.76
N ILE A 96 -6.65 12.05 -2.72
CA ILE A 96 -7.14 13.32 -3.26
C ILE A 96 -8.62 13.40 -2.95
N HIS A 97 -9.06 14.47 -2.30
CA HIS A 97 -10.44 14.72 -1.91
C HIS A 97 -10.93 16.01 -2.53
N MET A 98 -11.96 15.92 -3.35
CA MET A 98 -12.61 17.06 -3.96
C MET A 98 -13.92 17.35 -3.23
N GLU A 99 -14.01 18.52 -2.63
CA GLU A 99 -15.15 19.05 -1.89
C GLU A 99 -15.65 20.34 -2.55
N MET A 100 -16.79 20.86 -2.10
CA MET A 100 -17.34 22.09 -2.66
C MET A 100 -16.41 23.29 -2.39
N GLY A 101 -15.73 23.76 -3.44
CA GLY A 101 -14.83 24.91 -3.38
C GLY A 101 -13.43 24.61 -2.81
N HIS A 102 -13.12 23.34 -2.51
CA HIS A 102 -11.81 22.96 -1.97
C HIS A 102 -11.38 21.57 -2.44
N ILE A 103 -10.11 21.42 -2.77
CA ILE A 103 -9.47 20.15 -3.08
C ILE A 103 -8.31 19.92 -2.12
N TYR A 104 -8.33 18.80 -1.42
CA TYR A 104 -7.26 18.37 -0.52
C TYR A 104 -6.43 17.27 -1.16
N ILE A 105 -5.11 17.40 -1.07
CA ILE A 105 -4.14 16.39 -1.48
C ILE A 105 -3.41 15.97 -0.21
N ASP A 106 -3.81 14.82 0.31
CA ASP A 106 -3.42 14.32 1.62
C ASP A 106 -2.25 13.38 1.48
N ILE A 107 -1.10 13.80 1.98
CA ILE A 107 0.14 13.03 1.93
C ILE A 107 0.43 12.50 3.34
N PRO A 108 0.48 11.17 3.56
CA PRO A 108 0.89 10.63 4.85
C PRO A 108 2.31 11.09 5.21
N LYS A 109 2.52 11.56 6.45
CA LYS A 109 3.84 11.93 6.96
C LYS A 109 4.87 10.80 6.86
N SER A 110 4.41 9.54 7.00
CA SER A 110 5.25 8.35 6.84
C SER A 110 5.77 8.14 5.42
N SER A 111 5.13 8.74 4.41
CA SER A 111 5.47 8.61 2.99
C SER A 111 6.39 9.72 2.49
N TYR A 112 7.03 10.46 3.40
CA TYR A 112 7.92 11.58 3.08
C TYR A 112 9.09 11.19 2.15
N SER A 113 9.75 10.05 2.41
CA SER A 113 10.85 9.56 1.59
C SER A 113 10.42 9.22 0.16
N ASP A 114 9.23 8.66 -0.02
CA ASP A 114 8.65 8.40 -1.34
C ASP A 114 8.32 9.71 -2.06
N MET A 115 7.74 10.68 -1.35
CA MET A 115 7.50 12.01 -1.93
C MET A 115 8.79 12.72 -2.34
N GLN A 116 9.86 12.65 -1.54
CA GLN A 116 11.15 13.20 -1.93
C GLN A 116 11.67 12.55 -3.23
N ARG A 117 11.53 11.24 -3.38
CA ARG A 117 11.90 10.52 -4.61
C ARG A 117 11.09 11.04 -5.80
N VAL A 118 9.78 11.22 -5.64
CA VAL A 118 8.90 11.78 -6.67
C VAL A 118 9.36 13.17 -7.09
N VAL A 119 9.58 14.08 -6.14
CA VAL A 119 10.04 15.44 -6.43
C VAL A 119 11.39 15.43 -7.14
N ASN A 120 12.34 14.59 -6.70
CA ASN A 120 13.70 14.54 -7.25
C ASN A 120 13.78 14.00 -8.68
N VAL A 121 12.92 13.05 -9.05
CA VAL A 121 12.87 12.47 -10.42
C VAL A 121 11.96 13.27 -11.34
N SER A 122 11.02 14.05 -10.79
CA SER A 122 10.11 14.89 -11.56
C SER A 122 10.83 16.02 -12.28
N ASN A 123 10.35 16.35 -13.49
CA ASN A 123 10.76 17.55 -14.21
C ASN A 123 10.55 18.80 -13.35
N GLU A 124 11.35 19.85 -13.57
CA GLU A 124 11.25 21.11 -12.83
C GLU A 124 9.85 21.75 -12.95
N HIS A 125 9.21 21.62 -14.12
CA HIS A 125 7.91 22.22 -14.42
C HIS A 125 6.71 21.28 -14.24
N VAL A 126 6.92 20.00 -13.96
CA VAL A 126 5.81 19.03 -13.87
C VAL A 126 6.06 18.04 -12.73
N ILE A 127 5.10 17.94 -11.81
CA ILE A 127 5.06 16.91 -10.77
C ILE A 127 3.78 16.10 -10.96
N SER A 128 3.90 14.79 -11.14
CA SER A 128 2.75 13.90 -11.38
C SER A 128 2.75 12.77 -10.37
N ILE A 129 1.62 12.53 -9.71
CA ILE A 129 1.50 11.58 -8.61
C ILE A 129 0.20 10.80 -8.71
N GLY A 130 0.28 9.48 -8.63
CA GLY A 130 -0.89 8.60 -8.49
C GLY A 130 -1.37 8.55 -7.03
N ALA A 131 -2.68 8.50 -6.86
CA ALA A 131 -3.35 8.43 -5.57
C ALA A 131 -3.94 7.03 -5.32
N HIS A 132 -4.10 6.70 -4.04
CA HIS A 132 -4.78 5.49 -3.59
C HIS A 132 -6.29 5.71 -3.49
N PHE A 133 -7.03 4.60 -3.51
CA PHE A 133 -8.45 4.63 -3.18
C PHE A 133 -8.66 5.17 -1.77
N SER A 134 -9.60 6.11 -1.62
CA SER A 134 -9.93 6.70 -0.33
C SER A 134 -11.24 6.16 0.20
N THR A 135 -11.21 5.45 1.32
CA THR A 135 -12.41 4.96 2.03
C THR A 135 -13.21 6.07 2.71
N GLU A 136 -12.62 7.26 2.85
CA GLU A 136 -13.26 8.45 3.41
C GLU A 136 -14.10 9.19 2.38
N ALA A 137 -13.86 8.95 1.08
CA ALA A 137 -14.66 9.53 0.00
C ALA A 137 -15.95 8.73 -0.21
N ASP A 138 -17.05 9.46 -0.42
CA ASP A 138 -18.37 8.89 -0.74
C ASP A 138 -18.56 8.60 -2.23
N SER A 139 -17.61 9.04 -3.06
CA SER A 139 -17.60 8.84 -4.51
C SER A 139 -16.18 8.93 -5.06
N HIS A 140 -15.97 8.45 -6.29
CA HIS A 140 -14.72 8.60 -7.03
C HIS A 140 -14.96 9.00 -8.48
N LEU A 141 -14.02 9.77 -9.05
CA LEU A 141 -13.95 9.98 -10.48
C LEU A 141 -13.63 8.67 -11.20
N VAL A 142 -14.25 8.46 -12.35
CA VAL A 142 -14.09 7.25 -13.18
C VAL A 142 -13.80 7.67 -14.62
N CYS A 143 -12.73 7.13 -15.18
CA CYS A 143 -12.38 7.32 -16.58
C CYS A 143 -13.10 6.26 -17.44
N PHE A 144 -13.94 6.72 -18.36
CA PHE A 144 -14.66 5.90 -19.32
C PHE A 144 -14.04 6.05 -20.71
N GLN A 145 -13.84 4.93 -21.42
CA GLN A 145 -13.50 4.94 -22.83
C GLN A 145 -14.76 4.58 -23.64
N ASN A 146 -15.14 5.44 -24.59
CA ASN A 146 -16.25 5.18 -25.49
C ASN A 146 -15.84 4.25 -26.65
N GLU A 147 -16.80 3.88 -27.51
CA GLU A 147 -16.55 2.98 -28.65
C GLU A 147 -15.56 3.53 -29.68
N GLU A 148 -15.48 4.86 -29.80
CA GLU A 148 -14.55 5.59 -30.68
C GLU A 148 -13.13 5.70 -30.09
N GLY A 149 -12.93 5.21 -28.85
CA GLY A 149 -11.64 5.27 -28.16
C GLY A 149 -11.37 6.58 -27.43
N ASN A 150 -12.34 7.50 -27.37
CA ASN A 150 -12.26 8.77 -26.64
C ASN A 150 -12.53 8.55 -25.14
N TYR A 151 -11.86 9.35 -24.30
CA TYR A 151 -11.97 9.26 -22.84
C TYR A 151 -12.86 10.36 -22.28
N GLN A 152 -13.70 10.00 -21.31
CA GLN A 152 -14.61 10.91 -20.62
C GLN A 152 -14.60 10.67 -19.12
N THR A 153 -14.86 11.74 -18.36
CA THR A 153 -15.00 11.70 -16.91
C THR A 153 -16.42 11.38 -16.52
N GLN A 154 -16.60 10.44 -15.60
CA GLN A 154 -17.83 10.28 -14.82
C GLN A 154 -17.49 10.18 -13.33
N ALA A 155 -18.50 10.03 -12.48
CA ALA A 155 -18.32 9.75 -11.06
C ALA A 155 -19.16 8.54 -10.65
N SER A 156 -18.60 7.67 -9.81
CA SER A 156 -19.30 6.56 -9.18
C SER A 156 -19.45 6.86 -7.69
N SER A 157 -20.66 6.72 -7.16
CA SER A 157 -20.97 7.06 -5.76
C SER A 157 -21.35 5.82 -4.96
N MET A 158 -21.02 5.85 -3.67
CA MET A 158 -21.42 4.81 -2.73
C MET A 158 -22.96 4.75 -2.62
N PRO A 159 -23.57 3.57 -2.68
CA PRO A 159 -25.02 3.43 -2.56
C PRO A 159 -25.57 4.09 -1.28
N GLY A 160 -26.64 4.87 -1.43
CA GLY A 160 -27.30 5.55 -0.30
C GLY A 160 -26.56 6.76 0.27
N LYS A 161 -25.42 7.18 -0.31
CA LYS A 161 -24.70 8.40 0.09
C LYS A 161 -25.00 9.55 -0.87
N THR A 162 -25.11 10.76 -0.32
CA THR A 162 -25.08 11.99 -1.12
C THR A 162 -23.63 12.37 -1.36
N ARG A 163 -23.30 12.77 -2.59
CA ARG A 163 -21.93 13.12 -2.97
C ARG A 163 -21.47 14.39 -2.27
N THR A 164 -20.48 14.28 -1.39
CA THR A 164 -19.87 15.41 -0.66
C THR A 164 -18.37 15.46 -0.84
N VAL A 165 -17.71 14.30 -0.85
CA VAL A 165 -16.27 14.14 -1.05
C VAL A 165 -16.02 13.18 -2.21
N THR A 166 -15.47 13.69 -3.31
CA THR A 166 -15.12 12.89 -4.48
C THR A 166 -13.63 12.63 -4.54
N GLY A 167 -13.24 11.34 -4.56
CA GLY A 167 -11.86 10.93 -4.73
C GLY A 167 -11.38 11.01 -6.18
N ALA A 168 -10.11 11.37 -6.38
CA ALA A 168 -9.44 11.33 -7.68
C ALA A 168 -8.26 10.34 -7.69
N SER A 169 -7.91 9.82 -8.86
CA SER A 169 -6.92 8.75 -9.04
C SER A 169 -5.48 9.25 -9.21
N PHE A 170 -5.29 10.50 -9.62
CA PHE A 170 -3.97 11.11 -9.75
C PHE A 170 -4.06 12.65 -9.70
N VAL A 171 -2.92 13.30 -9.48
CA VAL A 171 -2.74 14.76 -9.64
C VAL A 171 -1.52 15.07 -10.49
N VAL A 172 -1.63 16.07 -11.35
CA VAL A 172 -0.54 16.67 -12.11
C VAL A 172 -0.46 18.16 -11.79
N PHE A 173 0.66 18.59 -11.19
CA PHE A 173 1.01 19.99 -11.09
C PHE A 173 1.81 20.40 -12.32
N ASN A 174 1.37 21.45 -13.00
CA ASN A 174 1.97 21.96 -14.23
C ASN A 174 2.36 23.43 -14.05
N GLY A 175 3.66 23.69 -13.98
CA GLY A 175 4.29 25.01 -13.79
C GLY A 175 4.30 25.91 -15.03
N ALA A 176 3.53 25.60 -16.07
CA ALA A 176 3.52 26.33 -17.35
C ALA A 176 2.41 27.40 -17.46
N LEU A 177 1.82 27.85 -16.35
CA LEU A 177 0.80 28.90 -16.41
C LEU A 177 1.45 30.26 -16.76
N LYS A 178 1.09 30.80 -17.93
CA LYS A 178 1.61 32.08 -18.40
C LYS A 178 0.97 33.24 -17.61
N ALA A 179 1.77 34.25 -17.26
CA ALA A 179 1.29 35.48 -16.61
C ALA A 179 0.19 36.19 -17.42
N SER A 180 0.24 36.10 -18.76
CA SER A 180 -0.78 36.64 -19.67
C SER A 180 -2.12 35.90 -19.65
N SER A 181 -2.24 34.79 -18.92
CA SER A 181 -3.49 34.02 -18.84
C SER A 181 -4.57 34.74 -18.04
N GLY A 182 -4.21 35.67 -17.15
CA GLY A 182 -5.14 36.35 -16.24
C GLY A 182 -5.58 35.50 -15.05
N PHE A 183 -4.94 34.34 -14.82
CA PHE A 183 -5.23 33.44 -13.69
C PHE A 183 -4.05 33.38 -12.73
N ILE A 184 -4.36 33.23 -11.44
CA ILE A 184 -3.39 32.95 -10.38
C ILE A 184 -2.98 31.47 -10.46
N ALA A 185 -3.98 30.59 -10.54
CA ALA A 185 -3.84 29.17 -10.76
C ALA A 185 -5.14 28.62 -11.37
N LYS A 186 -5.07 27.44 -12.00
CA LYS A 186 -6.23 26.72 -12.54
C LYS A 186 -6.22 25.27 -12.08
N SER A 187 -7.30 24.84 -11.46
CA SER A 187 -7.64 23.43 -11.25
C SER A 187 -8.61 22.96 -12.32
N SER A 188 -8.44 21.73 -12.80
CA SER A 188 -9.35 21.09 -13.75
C SER A 188 -9.32 19.58 -13.62
N ILE A 189 -10.46 18.93 -13.84
CA ILE A 189 -10.54 17.47 -13.90
C ILE A 189 -10.11 17.00 -15.29
N VAL A 190 -9.21 16.02 -15.34
CA VAL A 190 -8.75 15.36 -16.57
C VAL A 190 -8.92 13.87 -16.39
N GLU A 191 -9.87 13.27 -17.11
CA GLU A 191 -10.25 11.86 -16.98
C GLU A 191 -10.68 11.53 -15.55
N ASP A 192 -9.90 10.77 -14.78
CA ASP A 192 -10.17 10.44 -13.37
C ASP A 192 -9.18 11.10 -12.40
N GLY A 193 -8.44 12.12 -12.85
CA GLY A 193 -7.47 12.84 -12.05
C GLY A 193 -7.64 14.36 -12.10
N LEU A 194 -6.71 15.03 -11.41
CA LEU A 194 -6.67 16.47 -11.25
C LEU A 194 -5.46 17.07 -11.98
N MET A 195 -5.68 18.13 -12.74
CA MET A 195 -4.61 18.97 -13.31
C MET A 195 -4.64 20.34 -12.60
N VAL A 196 -3.53 20.71 -11.99
CA VAL A 196 -3.32 21.98 -11.29
C VAL A 196 -2.26 22.78 -12.02
N GLN A 197 -2.67 23.77 -12.79
CA GLN A 197 -1.78 24.66 -13.52
C GLN A 197 -1.42 25.87 -12.66
N ILE A 198 -0.12 26.07 -12.43
CA ILE A 198 0.43 27.12 -11.57
C ILE A 198 1.57 27.86 -12.29
N PRO A 199 1.88 29.11 -11.87
CA PRO A 199 3.05 29.82 -12.35
C PRO A 199 4.35 29.09 -11.96
N PRO A 200 5.46 29.33 -12.68
CA PRO A 200 6.77 28.76 -12.34
C PRO A 200 7.21 29.03 -10.89
N GLU A 201 7.01 30.26 -10.40
CA GLU A 201 7.38 30.66 -9.03
C GLU A 201 6.59 29.89 -7.95
N THR A 202 5.29 29.63 -8.20
CA THR A 202 4.46 28.82 -7.33
C THR A 202 4.87 27.35 -7.37
N MET A 203 5.31 26.84 -8.54
CA MET A 203 5.86 25.49 -8.65
C MET A 203 7.15 25.34 -7.82
N GLU A 204 8.06 26.32 -7.87
CA GLU A 204 9.27 26.31 -7.05
C GLU A 204 8.92 26.31 -5.55
N SER A 205 7.97 27.14 -5.14
CA SER A 205 7.48 27.21 -3.76
C SER A 205 6.85 25.88 -3.31
N LEU A 206 6.04 25.25 -4.16
CA LEU A 206 5.47 23.93 -3.89
C LEU A 206 6.56 22.86 -3.71
N ARG A 207 7.60 22.85 -4.57
CA ARG A 207 8.73 21.92 -4.43
C ARG A 207 9.51 22.12 -3.15
N THR A 208 9.65 23.36 -2.68
CA THR A 208 10.29 23.66 -1.40
C THR A 208 9.43 23.15 -0.24
N ALA A 209 8.12 23.43 -0.24
CA ALA A 209 7.22 22.93 0.79
C ALA A 209 7.21 21.39 0.89
N LEU A 210 7.18 20.69 -0.25
CA LEU A 210 7.28 19.23 -0.29
C LEU A 210 8.63 18.70 0.25
N ARG A 211 9.73 19.41 0.01
CA ARG A 211 11.06 19.06 0.53
C ARG A 211 11.24 19.37 2.01
N GLU A 212 10.48 20.31 2.54
CA GLU A 212 10.52 20.71 3.96
C GLU A 212 9.43 20.01 4.80
N GLN A 213 8.62 19.16 4.17
CA GLN A 213 7.48 18.49 4.79
C GLN A 213 6.46 19.48 5.39
N THR A 214 6.21 20.59 4.68
CA THR A 214 5.26 21.63 5.08
C THR A 214 4.04 21.64 4.19
N ASP A 215 2.90 22.06 4.75
CA ASP A 215 1.64 22.23 4.03
C ASP A 215 1.74 23.38 3.03
N PHE A 216 0.99 23.29 1.93
CA PHE A 216 1.02 24.28 0.86
C PHE A 216 -0.38 24.59 0.31
N HIS A 217 -0.67 25.87 0.10
CA HIS A 217 -1.98 26.35 -0.36
C HIS A 217 -1.88 27.03 -1.73
N ILE A 218 -2.77 26.66 -2.64
CA ILE A 218 -2.83 27.17 -4.01
C ILE A 218 -4.25 27.73 -4.26
N PRO A 219 -4.44 29.05 -4.15
CA PRO A 219 -5.71 29.67 -4.50
C PRO A 219 -5.91 29.64 -6.02
N CYS A 220 -6.99 28.99 -6.48
CA CYS A 220 -7.31 28.90 -7.91
C CYS A 220 -8.38 29.92 -8.29
N GLY A 221 -8.15 30.66 -9.38
CA GLY A 221 -9.00 31.78 -9.76
C GLY A 221 -8.32 32.81 -10.64
N ARG A 222 -9.08 33.85 -10.97
CA ARG A 222 -8.59 34.99 -11.77
C ARG A 222 -7.83 35.98 -10.90
N ASN A 223 -6.91 36.70 -11.51
CA ASN A 223 -6.05 37.68 -10.83
C ASN A 223 -6.77 39.02 -10.52
N ASP A 224 -8.00 39.20 -11.02
CA ASP A 224 -8.78 40.44 -10.94
C ASP A 224 -9.68 40.54 -9.69
N GLY A 225 -9.50 39.63 -8.72
CA GLY A 225 -10.28 39.63 -7.47
C GLY A 225 -11.73 39.17 -7.62
N GLY A 226 -12.10 38.58 -8.77
CA GLY A 226 -13.35 37.82 -8.89
C GLY A 226 -13.36 36.61 -7.94
N GLU A 227 -14.54 36.07 -7.62
CA GLU A 227 -14.71 34.96 -6.67
C GLU A 227 -13.63 33.88 -6.84
N VAL A 228 -12.86 33.63 -5.77
CA VAL A 228 -12.04 32.42 -5.63
C VAL A 228 -12.98 31.24 -5.73
N ARG A 229 -12.91 30.49 -6.84
CA ARG A 229 -13.88 29.41 -7.10
C ARG A 229 -13.46 28.09 -6.46
N GLU A 230 -12.16 27.89 -6.21
CA GLU A 230 -11.63 26.64 -5.68
C GLU A 230 -10.25 26.85 -5.05
N ASN A 231 -9.99 26.22 -3.90
CA ASN A 231 -8.66 26.19 -3.29
C ASN A 231 -8.08 24.78 -3.37
N VAL A 232 -6.81 24.65 -3.75
CA VAL A 232 -6.08 23.38 -3.64
C VAL A 232 -5.15 23.45 -2.44
N THR A 233 -5.20 22.46 -1.55
CA THR A 233 -4.32 22.37 -0.38
C THR A 233 -3.60 21.03 -0.36
N VAL A 234 -2.28 21.09 -0.36
CA VAL A 234 -1.40 19.94 -0.15
C VAL A 234 -1.07 19.89 1.33
N ARG A 235 -1.46 18.81 2.02
CA ARG A 235 -1.29 18.69 3.47
C ARG A 235 -0.62 17.39 3.90
N TRP A 236 0.24 17.48 4.90
CA TRP A 236 0.90 16.34 5.53
C TRP A 236 0.07 15.84 6.70
N VAL A 237 -0.54 14.67 6.52
CA VAL A 237 -1.49 14.10 7.49
C VAL A 237 -0.90 12.92 8.24
N ASP A 238 -1.32 12.76 9.50
CA ASP A 238 -1.10 11.51 10.22
C ASP A 238 -2.06 10.46 9.65
N TRP A 239 -1.51 9.39 9.11
CA TRP A 239 -2.29 8.31 8.51
C TRP A 239 -1.61 6.97 8.76
N SER A 240 -2.39 6.00 9.23
CA SER A 240 -1.96 4.64 9.45
C SER A 240 -2.41 3.76 8.29
N SER A 241 -1.48 3.03 7.69
CA SER A 241 -1.79 2.09 6.61
C SER A 241 -2.79 1.02 7.10
N PRO A 242 -3.86 0.69 6.34
CA PRO A 242 -4.80 -0.35 6.70
C PRO A 242 -4.23 -1.77 6.51
N VAL A 243 -2.92 -1.89 6.29
CA VAL A 243 -2.20 -3.15 6.13
C VAL A 243 -2.38 -4.02 7.37
N ASN A 244 -2.51 -5.33 7.15
CA ASN A 244 -2.66 -6.33 8.21
C ASN A 244 -3.84 -6.08 9.17
N ARG A 245 -4.88 -5.35 8.72
CA ARG A 245 -6.09 -5.11 9.51
C ARG A 245 -6.71 -6.42 10.01
N GLY A 246 -7.02 -6.47 11.31
CA GLY A 246 -7.60 -7.64 11.97
C GLY A 246 -6.64 -8.82 12.17
N LYS A 247 -5.35 -8.68 11.81
CA LYS A 247 -4.33 -9.67 12.15
C LYS A 247 -3.91 -9.48 13.60
N THR A 248 -3.74 -10.59 14.32
CA THR A 248 -3.25 -10.58 15.70
C THR A 248 -1.95 -11.38 15.77
N SER A 249 -1.11 -11.03 16.73
CA SER A 249 0.09 -11.80 17.02
C SER A 249 -0.22 -13.24 17.42
N GLY A 250 0.57 -14.18 16.92
CA GLY A 250 0.49 -15.57 17.37
C GLY A 250 1.14 -15.80 18.74
N VAL A 251 1.94 -14.85 19.25
CA VAL A 251 2.60 -14.94 20.56
C VAL A 251 1.61 -14.65 21.69
N ASP A 252 0.97 -13.48 21.64
CA ASP A 252 0.17 -12.92 22.74
C ASP A 252 -1.20 -12.38 22.32
N GLY A 253 -1.56 -12.47 21.04
CA GLY A 253 -2.85 -12.00 20.54
C GLY A 253 -2.94 -10.48 20.36
N ARG A 254 -1.85 -9.72 20.54
CA ARG A 254 -1.89 -8.27 20.35
C ARG A 254 -2.25 -7.90 18.89
N PRO A 255 -3.00 -6.82 18.65
CA PRO A 255 -3.31 -6.38 17.28
C PRO A 255 -2.04 -6.03 16.50
N LEU A 256 -2.02 -6.41 15.21
CA LEU A 256 -0.96 -6.08 14.25
C LEU A 256 -1.46 -5.14 13.15
N ASP A 257 -2.59 -4.46 13.37
CA ASP A 257 -3.15 -3.45 12.48
C ASP A 257 -2.12 -2.34 12.21
N GLY A 258 -1.85 -2.09 10.92
CA GLY A 258 -0.86 -1.09 10.48
C GLY A 258 0.60 -1.50 10.65
N VAL A 259 0.88 -2.66 11.26
CA VAL A 259 2.24 -3.19 11.37
C VAL A 259 2.67 -3.73 10.02
N ARG A 260 3.75 -3.19 9.46
CA ARG A 260 4.30 -3.64 8.18
C ARG A 260 4.97 -5.00 8.31
N SER A 261 4.88 -5.80 7.24
CA SER A 261 5.48 -7.12 7.17
C SER A 261 6.24 -7.35 5.86
N VAL A 262 7.23 -8.23 5.90
CA VAL A 262 8.01 -8.66 4.74
C VAL A 262 7.86 -10.17 4.59
N ARG A 263 7.58 -10.63 3.36
CA ARG A 263 7.55 -12.05 3.03
C ARG A 263 8.97 -12.60 2.96
N VAL A 264 9.18 -13.77 3.57
CA VAL A 264 10.48 -14.43 3.63
C VAL A 264 10.52 -15.52 2.57
N LEU A 265 11.51 -15.44 1.67
CA LEU A 265 11.91 -16.56 0.84
C LEU A 265 13.00 -17.32 1.59
N GLN A 266 12.74 -18.59 1.91
CA GLN A 266 13.75 -19.48 2.49
C GLN A 266 14.25 -20.42 1.39
N ASP A 267 15.58 -20.49 1.25
CA ASP A 267 16.23 -21.39 0.29
C ASP A 267 16.39 -22.82 0.84
N THR A 268 16.36 -22.96 2.16
CA THR A 268 16.53 -24.25 2.86
C THR A 268 15.18 -24.81 3.28
N ASP A 269 14.90 -26.04 2.86
CA ASP A 269 13.76 -26.80 3.35
C ASP A 269 14.13 -27.58 4.61
N PHE A 270 13.28 -27.47 5.63
CA PHE A 270 13.39 -28.19 6.89
C PHE A 270 12.25 -29.20 6.97
N GLU A 271 12.60 -30.49 6.95
CA GLU A 271 11.66 -31.59 6.91
C GLU A 271 11.94 -32.64 7.99
N SER A 272 10.88 -33.16 8.59
CA SER A 272 10.91 -34.34 9.45
C SER A 272 9.55 -35.02 9.43
N ASP A 273 9.52 -36.36 9.35
CA ASP A 273 8.29 -37.16 9.40
C ASP A 273 7.20 -36.73 8.40
N GLY A 274 7.59 -36.37 7.16
CA GLY A 274 6.67 -35.91 6.12
C GLY A 274 6.00 -34.57 6.41
N ARG A 275 6.59 -33.78 7.31
CA ARG A 275 6.20 -32.41 7.64
C ARG A 275 7.33 -31.46 7.33
N THR A 276 6.99 -30.29 6.81
CA THR A 276 7.92 -29.19 6.56
C THR A 276 7.60 -27.99 7.43
N ILE A 277 8.62 -27.26 7.87
CA ILE A 277 8.46 -25.96 8.54
C ILE A 277 9.11 -24.85 7.71
N ARG A 278 8.38 -23.75 7.51
CA ARG A 278 8.89 -22.57 6.81
C ARG A 278 8.49 -21.28 7.50
N CYS A 279 9.44 -20.36 7.64
CA CYS A 279 9.16 -18.96 7.94
C CYS A 279 8.66 -18.28 6.67
N THR A 280 7.46 -17.69 6.74
CA THR A 280 6.80 -17.11 5.56
C THR A 280 6.72 -15.59 5.59
N GLU A 281 6.80 -14.98 6.77
CA GLU A 281 6.56 -13.56 6.97
C GLU A 281 7.18 -13.08 8.28
N VAL A 282 7.70 -11.85 8.29
CA VAL A 282 8.20 -11.15 9.48
C VAL A 282 7.53 -9.79 9.60
N PHE A 283 6.96 -9.51 10.76
CA PHE A 283 6.35 -8.24 11.13
C PHE A 283 7.36 -7.35 11.82
N TYR A 284 7.38 -6.08 11.46
CA TYR A 284 8.32 -5.10 12.01
C TYR A 284 7.56 -3.97 12.68
N GLN A 285 7.69 -3.89 14.00
CA GLN A 285 7.13 -2.82 14.80
C GLN A 285 8.26 -1.99 15.39
N LEU A 286 8.56 -0.86 14.74
CA LEU A 286 9.56 0.09 15.24
C LEU A 286 9.03 0.76 16.51
N LYS A 287 9.87 0.83 17.55
CA LYS A 287 9.53 1.52 18.80
C LYS A 287 9.67 3.04 18.69
N THR A 288 10.36 3.51 17.64
CA THR A 288 10.53 4.93 17.30
C THR A 288 10.03 5.19 15.88
N LEU A 289 9.29 6.30 15.70
CA LEU A 289 8.64 6.65 14.42
C LEU A 289 9.57 7.45 13.47
N ASP A 290 10.77 7.81 13.92
CA ASP A 290 11.68 8.69 13.17
C ASP A 290 12.40 8.02 12.00
N ARG A 291 12.26 6.70 11.84
CA ARG A 291 12.92 5.92 10.78
C ARG A 291 11.91 5.17 9.94
N SER A 292 12.12 5.15 8.62
CA SER A 292 11.33 4.31 7.73
C SER A 292 11.74 2.85 7.83
N LEU A 293 10.80 1.92 7.63
CA LEU A 293 11.09 0.49 7.65
C LEU A 293 12.15 0.12 6.61
N GLU A 294 12.11 0.72 5.43
CA GLU A 294 13.06 0.47 4.34
C GLU A 294 14.50 0.74 4.77
N SER A 295 14.72 1.76 5.60
CA SER A 295 16.05 2.09 6.13
C SER A 295 16.58 1.02 7.08
N VAL A 296 15.69 0.32 7.80
CA VAL A 296 16.04 -0.70 8.80
C VAL A 296 16.20 -2.09 8.17
N LEU A 297 15.36 -2.42 7.19
CA LEU A 297 15.33 -3.75 6.55
C LEU A 297 16.67 -4.20 5.98
N SER A 298 17.41 -3.28 5.35
CA SER A 298 18.74 -3.58 4.80
C SER A 298 19.71 -4.05 5.88
N SER A 299 19.69 -3.38 7.04
CA SER A 299 20.58 -3.65 8.18
C SER A 299 20.22 -4.92 8.95
N CYS A 300 18.94 -5.33 8.99
CA CYS A 300 18.49 -6.49 9.77
C CYS A 300 18.29 -7.77 8.95
N SER A 301 18.50 -7.73 7.63
CA SER A 301 18.23 -8.87 6.73
C SER A 301 19.04 -10.14 7.07
N GLY A 302 20.32 -9.99 7.42
CA GLY A 302 21.16 -11.11 7.85
C GLY A 302 20.66 -11.74 9.15
N PHE A 303 20.41 -10.91 10.16
CA PHE A 303 19.90 -11.35 11.46
C PHE A 303 18.53 -12.03 11.33
N GLN A 304 17.65 -11.46 10.52
CA GLN A 304 16.35 -12.05 10.18
C GLN A 304 16.48 -13.45 9.58
N LYS A 305 17.44 -13.67 8.68
CA LYS A 305 17.67 -14.99 8.08
C LYS A 305 18.21 -15.99 9.11
N GLU A 306 19.21 -15.60 9.90
CA GLU A 306 19.81 -16.47 10.90
C GLU A 306 18.79 -16.92 11.96
N ILE A 307 17.96 -16.02 12.48
CA ILE A 307 16.89 -16.35 13.44
C ILE A 307 15.88 -17.32 12.82
N ALA A 308 15.44 -17.07 11.57
CA ALA A 308 14.50 -17.94 10.89
C ALA A 308 15.06 -19.35 10.68
N LEU A 309 16.34 -19.47 10.29
CA LEU A 309 17.02 -20.75 10.10
C LEU A 309 17.21 -21.50 11.43
N ALA A 310 17.65 -20.81 12.48
CA ALA A 310 17.86 -21.40 13.79
C ALA A 310 16.54 -21.93 14.38
N ALA A 311 15.45 -21.15 14.30
CA ALA A 311 14.13 -21.58 14.75
C ALA A 311 13.60 -22.78 13.96
N CYS A 312 13.71 -22.78 12.63
CA CYS A 312 13.30 -23.92 11.82
C CYS A 312 14.10 -25.17 12.19
N SER A 313 15.41 -25.07 12.30
CA SER A 313 16.30 -26.18 12.68
C SER A 313 15.92 -26.78 14.03
N ALA A 314 15.74 -25.93 15.06
CA ALA A 314 15.38 -26.36 16.42
C ALA A 314 14.04 -27.08 16.48
N LEU A 315 13.06 -26.66 15.68
CA LEU A 315 11.70 -27.23 15.71
C LEU A 315 11.53 -28.42 14.76
N THR A 316 12.48 -28.66 13.85
CA THR A 316 12.41 -29.74 12.85
C THR A 316 12.20 -31.13 13.49
N PRO A 317 12.88 -31.52 14.58
CA PRO A 317 12.65 -32.83 15.22
C PRO A 317 11.26 -32.99 15.85
N HIS A 318 10.44 -31.93 15.89
CA HIS A 318 9.19 -31.89 16.62
C HIS A 318 7.95 -31.66 15.75
N LEU A 319 8.12 -31.57 14.43
CA LEU A 319 7.03 -31.18 13.52
C LEU A 319 5.83 -32.13 13.56
N ALA A 320 6.05 -33.44 13.62
CA ALA A 320 4.96 -34.41 13.74
C ALA A 320 4.15 -34.24 15.03
N VAL A 321 4.82 -33.96 16.15
CA VAL A 321 4.17 -33.78 17.45
C VAL A 321 3.43 -32.44 17.51
N LEU A 322 4.02 -31.37 16.98
CA LEU A 322 3.37 -30.06 16.89
C LEU A 322 2.11 -30.13 16.01
N ALA A 323 2.23 -30.74 14.83
CA ALA A 323 1.10 -30.88 13.91
C ALA A 323 -0.03 -31.77 14.49
N SER A 324 0.31 -32.87 15.17
CA SER A 324 -0.69 -33.74 15.81
C SER A 324 -1.39 -33.06 17.00
N ALA A 325 -0.73 -32.09 17.65
CA ALA A 325 -1.34 -31.22 18.66
C ALA A 325 -2.16 -30.06 18.06
N GLY A 326 -2.30 -29.98 16.73
CA GLY A 326 -3.00 -28.90 16.03
C GLY A 326 -2.22 -27.59 15.91
N ILE A 327 -0.93 -27.59 16.24
CA ILE A 327 -0.05 -26.42 16.14
C ILE A 327 0.57 -26.43 14.73
N ASN A 328 -0.11 -25.80 13.78
CA ASN A 328 0.34 -25.70 12.38
C ASN A 328 0.89 -24.31 12.02
N SER A 329 0.82 -23.35 12.94
CA SER A 329 1.40 -22.02 12.82
C SER A 329 2.08 -21.66 14.12
N LEU A 330 3.28 -21.11 14.05
CA LEU A 330 4.03 -20.63 15.22
C LEU A 330 4.47 -19.19 14.97
N SER A 331 4.55 -18.42 16.04
CA SER A 331 5.09 -17.07 16.02
C SER A 331 6.27 -16.99 16.97
N LEU A 332 7.33 -16.31 16.54
CA LEU A 332 8.50 -15.98 17.35
C LEU A 332 8.69 -14.48 17.29
N ARG A 333 8.65 -13.79 18.43
CA ARG A 333 8.93 -12.36 18.51
C ARG A 333 10.28 -12.14 19.14
N ILE A 334 11.18 -11.46 18.44
CA ILE A 334 12.42 -10.91 18.99
C ILE A 334 12.18 -9.43 19.29
N SER A 335 12.39 -9.00 20.52
CA SER A 335 12.28 -7.61 20.93
C SER A 335 13.68 -7.06 21.19
N THR A 336 14.08 -6.04 20.44
CA THR A 336 15.34 -5.33 20.62
C THR A 336 15.12 -3.98 21.31
N GLN A 337 16.01 -3.66 22.25
CA GLN A 337 16.19 -2.37 22.91
C GLN A 337 17.69 -2.12 23.10
N ALA A 338 18.10 -0.90 23.45
CA ALA A 338 19.51 -0.49 23.48
C ALA A 338 20.43 -1.49 24.22
N ASP A 339 19.99 -2.00 25.38
CA ASP A 339 20.79 -2.89 26.23
C ASP A 339 20.18 -4.28 26.42
N MET A 340 19.10 -4.60 25.70
CA MET A 340 18.35 -5.83 25.93
C MET A 340 17.81 -6.43 24.63
N VAL A 341 18.01 -7.73 24.50
CA VAL A 341 17.34 -8.56 23.49
C VAL A 341 16.62 -9.68 24.21
N GLU A 342 15.33 -9.79 23.97
CA GLU A 342 14.49 -10.87 24.50
C GLU A 342 13.73 -11.53 23.36
N TYR A 343 13.26 -12.75 23.60
CA TYR A 343 12.37 -13.40 22.67
C TYR A 343 11.22 -14.14 23.35
N GLN A 344 10.13 -14.29 22.61
CA GLN A 344 8.95 -15.04 23.01
C GLN A 344 8.46 -15.87 21.83
N ALA A 345 7.97 -17.08 22.09
CA ALA A 345 7.35 -17.90 21.05
C ALA A 345 5.96 -18.38 21.48
N GLY A 346 5.03 -18.42 20.53
CA GLY A 346 3.64 -18.81 20.78
C GLY A 346 2.90 -19.30 19.54
N CYS A 347 1.67 -19.76 19.77
CA CYS A 347 0.70 -20.12 18.74
C CYS A 347 -0.69 -19.66 19.19
N GLY A 348 -1.41 -18.94 18.32
CA GLY A 348 -2.79 -18.52 18.58
C GLY A 348 -2.95 -17.64 19.83
N GLY A 349 -1.96 -16.82 20.16
CA GLY A 349 -1.97 -15.93 21.33
C GLY A 349 -1.64 -16.62 22.65
N ARG A 350 -1.06 -17.83 22.59
CA ARG A 350 -0.60 -18.58 23.77
C ARG A 350 0.86 -18.96 23.58
N LEU A 351 1.64 -18.85 24.66
CA LEU A 351 3.05 -19.24 24.65
C LEU A 351 3.22 -20.73 24.35
N LEU A 352 4.34 -21.07 23.69
CA LEU A 352 4.69 -22.46 23.44
C LEU A 352 5.01 -23.20 24.74
N PRO A 353 4.74 -24.53 24.81
CA PRO A 353 5.17 -25.36 25.92
C PRO A 353 6.68 -25.23 26.20
N GLN A 354 7.05 -25.20 27.48
CA GLN A 354 8.43 -24.95 27.94
C GLN A 354 9.48 -25.86 27.27
N ARG A 355 9.13 -27.12 26.97
CA ARG A 355 10.05 -28.04 26.29
C ARG A 355 10.57 -27.47 24.96
N TYR A 356 9.72 -26.79 24.19
CA TYR A 356 10.10 -26.21 22.90
C TYR A 356 10.83 -24.89 23.08
N MET A 357 10.54 -24.14 24.15
CA MET A 357 11.32 -22.97 24.53
C MET A 357 12.78 -23.36 24.83
N ASN A 358 13.00 -24.47 25.53
CA ASN A 358 14.37 -24.95 25.81
C ASN A 358 15.15 -25.33 24.54
N GLU A 359 14.48 -25.94 23.55
CA GLU A 359 15.09 -26.23 22.24
C GLU A 359 15.42 -24.94 21.47
N LEU A 360 14.51 -23.97 21.50
CA LEU A 360 14.72 -22.65 20.91
C LEU A 360 15.83 -21.88 21.62
N ASP A 361 15.96 -21.97 22.93
CA ASP A 361 17.05 -21.34 23.71
C ASP A 361 18.41 -21.81 23.19
N GLY A 362 18.57 -23.13 23.00
CA GLY A 362 19.81 -23.72 22.50
C GLY A 362 20.21 -23.23 21.09
N ALA A 363 19.23 -22.86 20.26
CA ALA A 363 19.46 -22.42 18.89
C ALA A 363 19.50 -20.89 18.71
N LEU A 364 18.66 -20.15 19.44
CA LEU A 364 18.46 -18.70 19.25
C LEU A 364 19.44 -17.85 20.06
N ILE A 365 19.75 -18.23 21.31
CA ILE A 365 20.68 -17.47 22.16
C ILE A 365 22.05 -17.28 21.48
N PRO A 366 22.66 -18.31 20.85
CA PRO A 366 23.92 -18.14 20.14
C PRO A 366 23.82 -17.15 18.97
N VAL A 367 22.71 -17.14 18.23
CA VAL A 367 22.49 -16.20 17.12
C VAL A 367 22.32 -14.77 17.64
N ILE A 368 21.58 -14.60 18.75
CA ILE A 368 21.32 -13.29 19.35
C ILE A 368 22.59 -12.65 19.92
N HIS A 369 23.45 -13.42 20.59
CA HIS A 369 24.62 -12.88 21.29
C HIS A 369 25.96 -13.06 20.56
N GLY A 370 26.02 -13.93 19.56
CA GLY A 370 27.27 -14.30 18.88
C GLY A 370 27.11 -14.71 17.42
N GLY A 371 25.96 -14.41 16.80
CA GLY A 371 25.72 -14.67 15.38
C GLY A 371 26.64 -13.87 14.46
N SER A 372 26.73 -14.30 13.20
CA SER A 372 27.52 -13.57 12.19
C SER A 372 26.88 -12.24 11.80
N ALA A 373 25.56 -12.15 11.87
CA ALA A 373 24.83 -10.91 11.68
C ALA A 373 24.62 -10.16 12.99
N SER A 374 24.81 -8.84 12.96
CA SER A 374 24.59 -8.00 14.14
C SER A 374 23.10 -7.86 14.46
N VAL A 375 22.80 -7.86 15.76
CA VAL A 375 21.47 -7.49 16.24
C VAL A 375 21.15 -6.07 15.77
N PRO A 376 19.93 -5.83 15.29
CA PRO A 376 19.52 -4.50 14.87
C PRO A 376 19.64 -3.48 16.01
N GLN A 377 20.38 -2.40 15.74
CA GLN A 377 20.58 -1.30 16.70
C GLN A 377 19.33 -0.44 16.91
N THR A 378 18.39 -0.50 15.96
CA THR A 378 17.11 0.20 16.09
C THR A 378 16.19 -0.63 17.00
N ALA A 379 15.63 0.00 18.03
CA ALA A 379 14.71 -0.64 18.94
C ALA A 379 13.40 -1.00 18.22
N MET A 380 13.08 -2.28 18.17
CA MET A 380 11.88 -2.77 17.48
C MET A 380 11.46 -4.15 17.99
N ASP A 381 10.26 -4.56 17.58
CA ASP A 381 9.83 -5.95 17.66
C ASP A 381 9.80 -6.57 16.26
N MET A 382 10.45 -7.72 16.11
CA MET A 382 10.45 -8.54 14.90
C MET A 382 9.67 -9.83 15.18
N GLU A 383 8.46 -9.95 14.62
CA GLU A 383 7.63 -11.14 14.82
C GLU A 383 7.57 -12.01 13.56
N PHE A 384 8.20 -13.17 13.65
CA PHE A 384 8.30 -14.18 12.61
C PHE A 384 7.07 -15.09 12.64
N THR A 385 6.55 -15.45 11.47
CA THR A 385 5.45 -16.42 11.31
C THR A 385 5.94 -17.65 10.58
N PHE A 386 5.86 -18.80 11.25
CA PHE A 386 6.22 -20.10 10.73
C PHE A 386 4.96 -20.94 10.49
N TYR A 387 4.94 -21.69 9.39
CA TYR A 387 3.89 -22.67 9.12
C TYR A 387 4.49 -24.07 9.05
N ILE A 388 3.76 -25.03 9.62
CA ILE A 388 4.02 -26.46 9.47
C ILE A 388 3.05 -27.01 8.43
N THR A 389 3.58 -27.55 7.35
CA THR A 389 2.82 -28.11 6.24
C THR A 389 3.16 -29.59 6.03
N HIS A 390 2.34 -30.30 5.27
CA HIS A 390 2.75 -31.61 4.75
C HIS A 390 3.83 -31.42 3.67
N SER A 391 4.81 -32.32 3.66
CA SER A 391 5.70 -32.47 2.51
C SER A 391 4.86 -32.85 1.28
N ILE A 392 5.15 -32.21 0.15
CA ILE A 392 4.45 -32.43 -1.13
C ILE A 392 5.15 -33.54 -1.91
#